data_AF-A0A2T2VE83-F1
#
_entry.id   AF-A0A2T2VE83-F1
#
_cell.length_a   1.000
_cell.length_b   1.000
_cell.length_c   1.000
_cell.angle_alpha   90.00
_cell.angle_beta   90.00
_cell.angle_gamma   90.00
#
_symmetry.space_group_name_H-M   'P 1'
#
loop_
_entity.id
_entity.type
_entity.pdbx_description
1 polymer ?
#
loop_
_entity_poly.entity_id
_entity_poly.type
_entity_poly.pdbx_seq_one_letter_code
_entity_poly.pdbx_strand_id
1 'polypeptide(L)' 'GTAKGGVVIGVSHQFQVPVKYLGVGEEVEDLQVFDRKGFVEGLFKGVER' A
#
# COMPACT_ATOMS: atom_id res chain seq x y z
N GLY A 1 -13.13 1.85 -2.73
CA GLY A 1 -12.07 0.98 -2.18
C GLY A 1 -12.57 -0.43 -2.19
N THR A 2 -11.91 -1.35 -2.89
CA THR A 2 -12.32 -2.76 -2.92
C THR A 2 -11.10 -3.67 -3.12
N ALA A 3 -10.96 -4.65 -2.22
CA ALA A 3 -10.18 -5.89 -2.34
C ALA A 3 -8.64 -5.87 -2.46
N LYS A 4 -7.96 -4.81 -2.92
CA LYS A 4 -6.47 -4.86 -3.08
C LYS A 4 -5.66 -4.56 -1.81
N GLY A 5 -6.22 -3.82 -0.85
CA GLY A 5 -5.50 -3.44 0.37
C GLY A 5 -5.18 -4.59 1.33
N GLY A 6 -6.02 -5.64 1.35
CA GLY A 6 -5.83 -6.79 2.24
C GLY A 6 -4.64 -7.68 1.87
N VAL A 7 -4.26 -7.74 0.59
CA VAL A 7 -3.13 -8.58 0.14
C VAL A 7 -1.79 -8.04 0.63
N VAL A 8 -1.66 -6.72 0.79
CA VAL A 8 -0.41 -6.08 1.22
C VAL A 8 -0.10 -6.38 2.69
N ILE A 9 -1.13 -6.52 3.53
CA ILE A 9 -0.97 -6.91 4.94
C ILE A 9 -0.41 -8.34 5.04
N GLY A 10 -0.93 -9.27 4.22
CA GLY A 10 -0.43 -10.65 4.17
C GLY A 10 1.00 -10.77 3.65
N VAL A 11 1.32 -10.04 2.57
CA VAL A 11 2.67 -10.04 1.98
C VAL A 11 3.68 -9.40 2.93
N SER A 12 3.37 -8.26 3.57
CA SER A 12 4.28 -7.63 4.52
C SER A 12 4.54 -8.48 5.78
N HIS A 13 3.62 -9.37 6.14
CA HIS A 13 3.81 -10.29 7.27
C HIS A 13 4.66 -11.50 6.87
N GLN A 14 4.46 -12.05 5.67
CA GLN A 14 5.25 -13.18 5.15
C GLN A 14 6.66 -12.79 4.72
N PHE A 15 6.79 -11.63 4.07
CA PHE A 15 8.04 -11.10 3.60
C PHE A 15 8.49 -10.03 4.60
N GLN A 16 9.36 -10.41 5.55
CA GLN A 16 10.00 -9.49 6.51
C GLN A 16 10.94 -8.47 5.83
N VAL A 17 10.74 -8.17 4.54
CA VAL A 17 11.51 -7.20 3.77
C VAL A 17 10.73 -5.90 3.62
N PRO A 18 11.38 -4.74 3.74
CA PRO A 18 10.70 -3.45 3.63
C PRO A 18 10.30 -3.20 2.17
N VAL A 19 9.00 -2.92 1.95
CA VAL A 19 8.55 -2.34 0.68
C VAL A 19 9.21 -0.98 0.52
N LYS A 20 9.88 -0.75 -0.62
CA LYS A 20 10.62 0.51 -0.90
C LYS A 20 9.85 1.46 -1.82
N TYR A 21 9.10 0.93 -2.78
CA TYR A 21 8.38 1.71 -3.77
C TYR A 21 6.98 1.15 -4.01
N LEU A 22 6.04 2.04 -4.36
CA LEU A 22 4.68 1.73 -4.78
C LEU A 22 4.45 2.31 -6.17
N GLY A 23 3.93 1.50 -7.07
CA GLY A 23 3.27 2.00 -8.28
C GLY A 23 1.84 2.38 -7.95
N VAL A 24 1.47 3.65 -8.12
CA VAL A 24 0.11 4.14 -7.88
C VAL A 24 -0.70 4.36 -9.17
N GLY A 25 -0.09 4.11 -10.31
CA GLY A 25 -0.66 4.25 -11.65
C GLY A 25 0.11 3.42 -12.68
N GLU A 26 -0.06 3.73 -13.96
CA GLU A 26 0.47 2.94 -15.08
C GLU A 26 1.68 3.60 -15.76
N GLU A 27 1.95 4.88 -15.45
CA GLU A 27 3.06 5.62 -16.02
C GLU A 27 4.35 5.41 -15.22
N VAL A 28 5.51 5.71 -15.81
CA VAL A 28 6.82 5.54 -15.15
C VAL A 28 6.97 6.51 -13.98
N GLU A 29 6.30 7.65 -14.09
CA GLU A 29 6.23 8.74 -13.13
C GLU A 29 5.38 8.39 -11.90
N ASP A 30 4.54 7.35 -11.99
CA ASP A 30 3.65 6.91 -10.91
C ASP A 30 4.33 6.03 -9.86
N LEU A 31 5.67 6.03 -9.83
CA LEU A 31 6.47 5.33 -8.83
C LEU A 31 6.75 6.24 -7.63
N GLN A 32 6.16 5.91 -6.50
CA GLN A 32 6.32 6.65 -5.25
C GLN A 32 7.14 5.86 -4.23
N VAL A 33 7.85 6.56 -3.34
CA VAL A 33 8.50 5.94 -2.18
C VAL A 33 7.42 5.40 -1.24
N PHE A 34 7.60 4.17 -0.75
CA PHE A 34 6.65 3.56 0.18
C PHE A 34 6.71 4.25 1.54
N ASP A 35 5.66 5.00 1.88
CA ASP A 35 5.42 5.45 3.25
C ASP A 35 4.45 4.49 3.95
N ARG A 36 4.96 3.79 4.96
CA ARG A 36 4.17 2.87 5.78
C ARG A 36 3.02 3.59 6.50
N LYS A 37 3.25 4.80 7.00
CA LYS A 37 2.22 5.54 7.75
C LYS A 37 1.10 5.97 6.82
N GLY A 38 1.42 6.66 5.73
CA GLY A 38 0.46 7.05 4.71
C GLY A 38 -0.28 5.87 4.08
N PHE A 39 0.39 4.72 3.87
CA PHE A 39 -0.24 3.52 3.34
C PHE A 39 -1.29 2.95 4.29
N VAL A 40 -0.95 2.80 5.58
CA VAL A 40 -1.88 2.33 6.61
C VAL A 40 -3.05 3.31 6.76
N GLU A 41 -2.75 4.61 6.88
CA GLU A 41 -3.78 5.65 6.98
C GLU A 41 -4.73 5.63 5.78
N GLY A 42 -4.22 5.51 4.55
CA GLY A 42 -5.04 5.42 3.33
C GLY A 42 -5.90 4.15 3.26
N LEU A 43 -5.40 3.04 3.79
CA LEU A 43 -6.14 1.77 3.90
C LEU A 43 -7.34 1.89 4.85
N PHE A 44 -7.18 2.61 5.96
CA PHE A 44 -8.22 2.77 6.97
C PHE A 44 -9.10 4.02 6.76
N LYS A 45 -8.66 5.02 5.99
CA LYS A 45 -9.46 6.22 5.66
C LYS A 45 -10.70 5.93 4.82
N GLY A 46 -10.69 4.85 4.05
CA GLY A 46 -11.85 4.39 3.29
C GLY A 46 -12.80 3.47 4.09
N VAL A 47 -12.50 3.25 5.37
CA VAL A 47 -13.26 2.41 6.31
C VAL A 47 -13.83 3.32 7.41
N GLU A 48 -14.49 4.41 7.02
CA GLU A 48 -15.47 5.07 7.86
C GLU A 48 -16.87 4.69 7.34
N ARG A 49 -17.77 4.44 8.30
CA ARG A 49 -19.02 3.65 8.22
C ARG A 49 -19.94 3.89 7.03
#